data_AF-A0A935SMI5-F1
#
_entry.id   AF-A0A935SMI5-F1
#
_cell.length_a   1.000
_cell.length_b   1.000
_cell.length_c   1.000
_cell.angle_alpha   90.00
_cell.angle_beta   90.00
_cell.angle_gamma   90.00
#
_symmetry.space_group_name_H-M   'P 1'
#
loop_
_entity.id
_entity.type
_entity.pdbx_description
1 polymer ?
#
loop_
_entity_poly.entity_id
_entity_poly.type
_entity_poly.pdbx_seq_one_letter_code
_entity_poly.pdbx_strand_id
1 'polypeptide(L)'
;MRRHYNKFIILGLGILVFVLSISFKTNSDQKIKLLEIAKEYKTYAVYTSSPWKWTIALCSSAHLGDIDSVHFISSADAATSPHGNKMYKFFVKDMFSYNDTAIKKQPFGQVLVKETWNVKEVSQESVLKNNLVAKRSENDGKWYMPTTISELFIMYKEKENNDNDKGWVYGIVSLEDNSVKILTNGKISSCISCHKGTKYDRVFGMEEK
;
A
#
# COMPACT_ATOMS: atom_id res chain seq x y z
N MET A 1 -15.33 64.70 -26.49
CA MET A 1 -15.42 63.65 -25.46
C MET A 1 -15.15 62.29 -26.12
N ARG A 2 -13.95 61.74 -25.96
CA ARG A 2 -13.56 60.42 -26.50
C ARG A 2 -13.78 59.35 -25.44
N ARG A 3 -14.61 58.35 -25.74
CA ARG A 3 -14.76 57.10 -24.96
C ARG A 3 -13.77 56.06 -25.50
N HIS A 4 -12.85 55.60 -24.65
CA HIS A 4 -12.11 54.35 -24.84
C HIS A 4 -12.47 53.42 -23.68
N TYR A 5 -13.12 52.29 -23.96
CA TYR A 5 -13.21 51.18 -23.03
C TYR A 5 -13.12 49.85 -23.76
N ASN A 6 -12.38 48.95 -23.11
CA ASN A 6 -12.47 47.48 -23.16
C ASN A 6 -11.85 46.74 -24.35
N LYS A 7 -10.56 46.41 -24.17
CA LYS A 7 -9.91 45.22 -24.74
C LYS A 7 -9.12 44.47 -23.66
N PHE A 8 -9.77 43.90 -22.64
CA PHE A 8 -9.05 43.09 -21.63
C PHE A 8 -9.91 42.03 -20.92
N ILE A 9 -10.76 41.25 -21.61
CA ILE A 9 -11.44 40.10 -20.98
C ILE A 9 -11.67 38.97 -22.00
N ILE A 10 -10.62 38.32 -22.53
CA ILE A 10 -10.77 37.02 -23.26
C ILE A 10 -9.67 35.99 -22.91
N LEU A 11 -8.62 36.33 -22.15
CA LEU A 11 -7.52 35.37 -21.91
C LEU A 11 -7.72 34.39 -20.73
N GLY A 12 -8.74 34.57 -19.89
CA GLY A 12 -8.88 33.82 -18.63
C GLY A 12 -9.55 32.44 -18.72
N LEU A 13 -10.40 32.19 -19.73
CA LEU A 13 -11.17 30.93 -19.79
C LEU A 13 -10.39 29.74 -20.38
N GLY A 14 -9.43 29.97 -21.28
CA GLY A 14 -8.72 28.89 -21.98
C GLY A 14 -7.75 28.10 -21.09
N ILE A 15 -7.12 28.75 -20.11
CA ILE A 15 -6.14 28.13 -19.21
C ILE A 15 -6.83 27.22 -18.19
N LEU A 16 -8.02 27.60 -17.69
CA LEU A 16 -8.75 26.83 -16.70
C LEU A 16 -9.23 25.48 -17.26
N VAL A 17 -9.74 25.46 -18.50
CA VAL A 17 -10.23 24.23 -19.15
C VAL A 17 -9.11 23.23 -19.43
N PHE A 18 -7.92 23.71 -19.78
CA PHE A 18 -6.77 22.86 -20.09
C PHE A 18 -6.22 22.15 -18.83
N VAL A 19 -6.12 22.87 -17.70
CA VAL A 19 -5.64 22.29 -16.44
C VAL A 19 -6.61 21.23 -15.91
N LEU A 20 -7.92 21.48 -15.95
CA LEU A 20 -8.92 20.48 -15.55
C LEU A 20 -8.82 19.19 -16.40
N SER A 21 -8.64 19.33 -17.72
CA SER A 21 -8.57 18.18 -18.63
C SER A 21 -7.38 17.25 -18.34
N ILE A 22 -6.23 17.82 -17.93
CA ILE A 22 -5.04 17.04 -17.59
C ILE A 22 -5.26 16.26 -16.29
N SER A 23 -5.76 16.91 -15.24
CA SER A 23 -5.99 16.24 -13.95
C SER A 23 -7.04 15.13 -14.01
N PHE A 24 -8.10 15.31 -14.81
CA PHE A 24 -9.08 14.24 -15.05
C PHE A 24 -8.46 13.02 -15.74
N LYS A 25 -7.58 13.25 -16.72
CA LYS A 25 -6.89 12.16 -17.44
C LYS A 25 -5.96 11.37 -16.52
N THR A 26 -5.11 12.05 -15.73
CA THR A 26 -4.20 11.34 -14.81
C THR A 26 -4.96 10.48 -13.79
N ASN A 27 -6.05 11.00 -13.23
CA ASN A 27 -6.86 10.23 -12.27
C ASN A 27 -7.46 8.96 -12.90
N SER A 28 -7.94 9.07 -14.14
CA SER A 28 -8.46 7.92 -14.89
C SER A 28 -7.38 6.88 -15.14
N ASP A 29 -6.20 7.30 -15.59
CA ASP A 29 -5.07 6.41 -15.88
C ASP A 29 -4.60 5.68 -14.62
N GLN A 30 -4.52 6.39 -13.47
CA GLN A 30 -4.18 5.78 -12.18
C GLN A 30 -5.20 4.73 -11.74
N LYS A 31 -6.50 5.01 -11.92
CA LYS A 31 -7.56 4.05 -11.60
C LYS A 31 -7.48 2.79 -12.46
N ILE A 32 -7.28 2.94 -13.76
CA ILE A 32 -7.08 1.82 -14.68
C ILE A 32 -5.88 0.99 -14.20
N LYS A 33 -4.77 1.64 -13.86
CA LYS A 33 -3.56 0.96 -13.41
C LYS A 33 -3.75 0.18 -12.11
N LEU A 34 -4.47 0.74 -11.15
CA LEU A 34 -4.79 0.05 -9.89
C LEU A 34 -5.65 -1.21 -10.12
N LEU A 35 -6.61 -1.15 -11.04
CA LEU A 35 -7.44 -2.32 -11.39
C LEU A 35 -6.63 -3.40 -12.11
N GLU A 36 -5.67 -3.02 -12.97
CA GLU A 36 -4.73 -3.96 -13.57
C GLU A 36 -3.90 -4.66 -12.50
N ILE A 37 -3.28 -3.90 -11.60
CA ILE A 37 -2.47 -4.43 -10.50
C ILE A 37 -3.32 -5.36 -9.62
N ALA A 38 -4.53 -4.95 -9.25
CA ALA A 38 -5.44 -5.77 -8.43
C ALA A 38 -5.79 -7.11 -9.09
N LYS A 39 -5.75 -7.21 -10.43
CA LYS A 39 -5.96 -8.47 -11.16
C LYS A 39 -4.71 -9.33 -11.24
N GLU A 40 -3.51 -8.74 -11.35
CA GLU A 40 -2.28 -9.48 -11.64
C GLU A 40 -1.35 -9.69 -10.43
N TYR A 41 -1.55 -9.00 -9.30
CA TYR A 41 -0.53 -8.97 -8.21
C TYR A 41 -0.15 -10.33 -7.65
N LYS A 42 -1.04 -11.33 -7.75
CA LYS A 42 -0.73 -12.71 -7.33
C LYS A 42 0.35 -13.39 -8.18
N THR A 43 0.69 -12.82 -9.33
CA THR A 43 1.82 -13.25 -10.18
C THR A 43 3.15 -12.66 -9.71
N TYR A 44 3.14 -11.68 -8.81
CA TYR A 44 4.34 -11.07 -8.26
C TYR A 44 4.98 -11.97 -7.20
N ALA A 45 6.24 -11.70 -6.86
CA ALA A 45 6.93 -12.46 -5.83
C ALA A 45 6.34 -12.14 -4.44
N VAL A 46 6.02 -13.18 -3.68
CA VAL A 46 5.65 -13.04 -2.26
C VAL A 46 6.92 -12.79 -1.46
N TYR A 47 6.94 -11.70 -0.71
CA TYR A 47 8.05 -11.39 0.18
C TYR A 47 7.95 -12.20 1.46
N THR A 48 8.90 -13.11 1.69
CA THR A 48 8.93 -14.04 2.82
C THR A 48 10.19 -13.94 3.68
N SER A 49 11.12 -13.03 3.37
CA SER A 49 12.42 -12.99 4.06
C SER A 49 12.33 -12.33 5.43
N SER A 50 12.67 -13.11 6.46
CA SER A 50 13.06 -12.80 7.85
C SER A 50 12.19 -11.81 8.65
N PRO A 51 11.82 -12.12 9.92
CA PRO A 51 10.93 -11.29 10.74
C PRO A 51 11.44 -9.86 11.04
N TRP A 52 12.70 -9.55 10.68
CA TRP A 52 13.33 -8.26 10.96
C TRP A 52 13.36 -7.30 9.76
N LYS A 53 12.91 -7.75 8.58
CA LYS A 53 13.24 -7.08 7.32
C LYS A 53 12.11 -6.29 6.69
N TRP A 54 10.95 -6.04 7.32
CA TRP A 54 9.90 -5.26 6.64
C TRP A 54 9.02 -4.37 7.55
N THR A 55 8.82 -3.10 7.12
CA THR A 55 7.91 -1.96 7.51
C THR A 55 7.52 -1.72 8.95
N ILE A 56 7.88 -2.59 9.88
CA ILE A 56 7.15 -2.61 11.11
C ILE A 56 8.02 -3.04 12.28
N ALA A 57 8.71 -2.05 12.85
CA ALA A 57 8.81 -1.95 14.31
C ALA A 57 7.40 -1.88 14.99
N LEU A 58 6.31 -1.93 14.21
CA LEU A 58 4.91 -2.05 14.64
C LEU A 58 4.21 -3.31 14.02
N CYS A 59 4.91 -4.40 13.75
CA CYS A 59 4.31 -5.72 13.47
C CYS A 59 5.19 -6.72 14.16
N SER A 60 4.50 -7.55 14.91
CA SER A 60 5.07 -8.55 15.78
C SER A 60 5.99 -9.48 15.02
N SER A 61 7.16 -9.70 15.60
CA SER A 61 8.09 -10.75 15.19
C SER A 61 7.45 -12.12 15.44
N ALA A 62 7.67 -13.04 14.51
CA ALA A 62 7.34 -14.45 14.70
C ALA A 62 7.96 -14.96 16.01
N HIS A 63 7.14 -15.20 17.03
CA HIS A 63 7.54 -15.96 18.21
C HIS A 63 7.44 -17.45 17.92
N LEU A 64 8.33 -18.21 18.54
CA LEU A 64 8.51 -19.66 18.41
C LEU A 64 7.16 -20.40 18.32
N GLY A 65 6.93 -21.09 17.19
CA GLY A 65 5.70 -21.85 16.92
C GLY A 65 4.88 -21.35 15.72
N ASP A 66 5.36 -20.37 14.97
CA ASP A 66 4.67 -19.87 13.78
C ASP A 66 4.57 -20.92 12.66
N ILE A 67 3.36 -21.47 12.48
CA ILE A 67 3.04 -22.50 11.47
C ILE A 67 2.90 -21.88 10.06
N ASP A 68 2.92 -20.55 9.97
CA ASP A 68 2.69 -19.80 8.74
C ASP A 68 3.75 -18.71 8.55
N SER A 69 4.65 -18.90 7.58
CA SER A 69 5.73 -17.95 7.29
C SER A 69 5.30 -16.80 6.37
N VAL A 70 4.03 -16.76 5.94
CA VAL A 70 3.59 -15.91 4.82
C VAL A 70 2.69 -14.77 5.28
N HIS A 71 1.86 -14.98 6.29
CA HIS A 71 1.09 -13.87 6.87
C HIS A 71 1.87 -13.17 7.98
N PHE A 72 1.66 -11.87 8.11
CA PHE A 72 2.19 -11.00 9.17
C PHE A 72 1.03 -10.39 9.95
N ILE A 73 1.15 -10.20 11.26
CA ILE A 73 0.12 -9.50 12.06
C ILE A 73 0.60 -8.10 12.44
N SER A 74 -0.29 -7.13 12.25
CA SER A 74 -0.06 -5.77 12.69
C SER A 74 0.08 -5.64 14.20
N SER A 75 1.17 -5.02 14.64
CA SER A 75 1.35 -4.52 16.00
C SER A 75 1.09 -3.01 16.10
N ALA A 76 0.49 -2.41 15.07
CA ALA A 76 -0.13 -1.10 15.24
C ALA A 76 -1.32 -1.26 16.19
N ASP A 77 -1.52 -0.31 17.09
CA ASP A 77 -2.69 -0.31 17.98
C ASP A 77 -3.97 -0.08 17.15
N ALA A 78 -4.93 -0.98 17.28
CA ALA A 78 -6.20 -0.93 16.56
C ALA A 78 -7.07 0.28 16.98
N ALA A 79 -6.87 0.84 18.17
CA ALA A 79 -7.57 2.03 18.62
C ALA A 79 -7.08 3.31 17.92
N THR A 80 -5.82 3.32 17.45
CA THR A 80 -5.16 4.52 16.92
C THR A 80 -4.73 4.38 15.45
N SER A 81 -4.81 3.17 14.90
CA SER A 81 -4.40 2.88 13.53
C SER A 81 -5.39 1.97 12.81
N PRO A 82 -5.81 2.32 11.57
CA PRO A 82 -6.64 1.43 10.74
C PRO A 82 -5.90 0.14 10.31
N HIS A 83 -4.63 0.03 10.68
CA HIS A 83 -3.80 -1.15 10.45
C HIS A 83 -3.82 -2.13 11.62
N GLY A 84 -4.30 -1.78 12.81
CA GLY A 84 -4.14 -2.66 13.98
C GLY A 84 -4.86 -3.99 13.87
N ASN A 85 -4.22 -5.06 14.35
CA ASN A 85 -4.69 -6.46 14.33
C ASN A 85 -5.08 -7.03 12.95
N LYS A 86 -4.79 -6.34 11.83
CA LYS A 86 -4.95 -6.90 10.49
C LYS A 86 -3.81 -7.88 10.19
N MET A 87 -4.13 -8.92 9.41
CA MET A 87 -3.12 -9.82 8.84
C MET A 87 -2.80 -9.44 7.40
N TYR A 88 -1.53 -9.60 7.02
CA TYR A 88 -1.02 -9.14 5.73
C TYR A 88 -0.18 -10.18 5.01
N LYS A 89 -0.28 -10.19 3.67
CA LYS A 89 0.77 -10.71 2.79
C LYS A 89 1.36 -9.57 1.98
N PHE A 90 2.64 -9.67 1.66
CA PHE A 90 3.32 -8.66 0.88
C PHE A 90 3.84 -9.21 -0.44
N PHE A 91 3.54 -8.50 -1.53
CA PHE A 91 3.88 -8.86 -2.89
C PHE A 91 4.72 -7.76 -3.53
N VAL A 92 5.76 -8.15 -4.26
CA VAL A 92 6.73 -7.27 -4.89
C VAL A 92 6.94 -7.70 -6.34
N LYS A 93 6.73 -6.77 -7.29
CA LYS A 93 6.84 -7.08 -8.72
C LYS A 93 8.28 -7.31 -9.16
N ASP A 94 9.20 -6.45 -8.76
CA ASP A 94 10.65 -6.59 -9.00
C ASP A 94 11.37 -6.82 -7.66
N MET A 95 11.44 -8.08 -7.24
CA MET A 95 12.07 -8.49 -5.97
C MET A 95 13.58 -8.24 -5.96
N PHE A 96 14.24 -8.26 -7.11
CA PHE A 96 15.68 -8.02 -7.21
C PHE A 96 15.98 -6.56 -6.84
N SER A 97 15.33 -5.63 -7.53
CA SER A 97 15.52 -4.20 -7.26
C SER A 97 15.03 -3.79 -5.87
N TYR A 98 14.10 -4.57 -5.33
CA TYR A 98 13.56 -4.36 -4.00
C TYR A 98 14.54 -4.65 -2.86
N ASN A 99 15.35 -5.69 -3.00
CA ASN A 99 16.29 -6.11 -1.97
C ASN A 99 17.68 -5.47 -2.13
N ASP A 100 17.97 -4.90 -3.29
CA ASP A 100 19.27 -4.30 -3.55
C ASP A 100 19.41 -2.92 -2.87
N THR A 101 20.08 -2.91 -1.72
CA THR A 101 20.42 -1.69 -0.98
C THR A 101 21.29 -0.69 -1.76
N ALA A 102 21.96 -1.10 -2.84
CA ALA A 102 22.68 -0.19 -3.73
C ALA A 102 21.72 0.67 -4.57
N ILE A 103 20.50 0.18 -4.80
CA ILE A 103 19.44 0.88 -5.52
C ILE A 103 18.76 1.87 -4.57
N LYS A 104 19.26 3.10 -4.60
CA LYS A 104 18.71 4.21 -3.79
C LYS A 104 17.30 4.64 -4.19
N LYS A 105 16.89 4.35 -5.43
CA LYS A 105 15.57 4.68 -5.99
C LYS A 105 15.00 3.49 -6.72
N GLN A 106 13.78 3.11 -6.38
CA GLN A 106 13.11 1.98 -7.02
C GLN A 106 12.84 2.30 -8.50
N PRO A 107 12.92 1.29 -9.40
CA PRO A 107 12.77 1.50 -10.83
C PRO A 107 11.32 1.85 -11.19
N PHE A 108 11.14 2.54 -12.32
CA PHE A 108 9.81 2.71 -12.91
C PHE A 108 9.20 1.34 -13.23
N GLY A 109 7.90 1.19 -12.96
CA GLY A 109 7.20 -0.08 -13.09
C GLY A 109 7.30 -0.99 -11.85
N GLN A 110 8.06 -0.62 -10.82
CA GLN A 110 8.00 -1.32 -9.53
C GLN A 110 6.60 -1.23 -8.94
N VAL A 111 6.11 -2.34 -8.38
CA VAL A 111 4.81 -2.43 -7.71
C VAL A 111 4.96 -3.20 -6.40
N LEU A 112 4.40 -2.62 -5.35
CA LEU A 112 4.34 -3.16 -4.00
C LEU A 112 2.86 -3.29 -3.60
N VAL A 113 2.45 -4.47 -3.14
CA VAL A 113 1.07 -4.73 -2.74
C VAL A 113 1.03 -5.38 -1.37
N LYS A 114 0.39 -4.73 -0.40
CA LYS A 114 -0.02 -5.37 0.86
C LYS A 114 -1.45 -5.88 0.68
N GLU A 115 -1.60 -7.21 0.59
CA GLU A 115 -2.90 -7.89 0.65
C GLU A 115 -3.27 -8.04 2.12
N THR A 116 -4.46 -7.58 2.49
CA THR A 116 -4.91 -7.58 3.88
C THR A 116 -6.07 -8.54 4.06
N TRP A 117 -6.15 -9.13 5.25
CA TRP A 117 -7.14 -10.13 5.59
C TRP A 117 -7.97 -9.66 6.79
N ASN A 118 -9.27 -9.91 6.70
CA ASN A 118 -10.12 -9.98 7.87
C ASN A 118 -9.63 -11.12 8.77
N VAL A 119 -9.81 -10.96 10.07
CA VAL A 119 -9.32 -11.92 11.06
C VAL A 119 -10.42 -12.37 11.99
N LYS A 120 -10.29 -13.58 12.52
CA LYS A 120 -11.13 -14.13 13.58
C LYS A 120 -10.24 -14.48 14.77
N GLU A 121 -10.60 -14.00 15.95
CA GLU A 121 -9.97 -14.42 17.21
C GLU A 121 -10.23 -15.93 17.45
N VAL A 122 -9.19 -16.67 17.81
CA VAL A 122 -9.23 -18.10 18.12
C VAL A 122 -8.46 -18.38 19.42
N SER A 123 -8.75 -19.51 20.08
CA SER A 123 -7.96 -19.91 21.25
C SER A 123 -6.67 -20.61 20.83
N GLN A 124 -5.62 -20.50 21.66
CA GLN A 124 -4.37 -21.23 21.47
C GLN A 124 -4.61 -22.76 21.40
N GLU A 125 -5.50 -23.29 22.23
CA GLU A 125 -5.88 -24.71 22.18
C GLU A 125 -6.41 -25.10 20.80
N SER A 126 -7.26 -24.26 20.19
CA SER A 126 -7.80 -24.50 18.85
C SER A 126 -6.72 -24.48 17.78
N VAL A 127 -5.73 -23.58 17.91
CA VAL A 127 -4.58 -23.51 17.01
C VAL A 127 -3.78 -24.80 17.07
N LEU A 128 -3.43 -25.27 18.28
CA LEU A 128 -2.62 -26.47 18.47
C LEU A 128 -3.37 -27.76 18.08
N LYS A 129 -4.63 -27.90 18.50
CA LYS A 129 -5.43 -29.11 18.29
C LYS A 129 -5.80 -29.34 16.84
N ASN A 130 -6.13 -28.26 16.11
CA ASN A 130 -6.61 -28.34 14.73
C ASN A 130 -5.56 -27.89 13.71
N ASN A 131 -4.34 -27.60 14.14
CA ASN A 131 -3.26 -27.10 13.29
C ASN A 131 -3.67 -25.87 12.46
N LEU A 132 -4.36 -24.90 13.09
CA LEU A 132 -4.85 -23.71 12.39
C LEU A 132 -3.69 -22.77 12.03
N VAL A 133 -3.79 -22.16 10.85
CA VAL A 133 -2.91 -21.04 10.46
C VAL A 133 -3.37 -19.80 11.21
N ALA A 134 -2.67 -19.45 12.29
CA ALA A 134 -2.99 -18.29 13.12
C ALA A 134 -1.72 -17.60 13.61
N LYS A 135 -1.84 -16.30 13.91
CA LYS A 135 -0.78 -15.46 14.48
C LYS A 135 -1.18 -14.95 15.85
N ARG A 136 -0.25 -14.96 16.79
CA ARG A 136 -0.43 -14.27 18.07
C ARG A 136 -0.09 -12.79 17.91
N SER A 137 -1.00 -11.90 18.30
CA SER A 137 -0.72 -10.47 18.32
C SER A 137 0.15 -10.12 19.54
N GLU A 138 1.19 -9.32 19.34
CA GLU A 138 1.98 -8.77 20.46
C GLU A 138 1.23 -7.67 21.22
N ASN A 139 0.21 -7.05 20.61
CA ASN A 139 -0.54 -5.95 21.24
C ASN A 139 -1.42 -6.43 22.40
N ASP A 140 -2.10 -7.55 22.20
CA ASP A 140 -3.13 -8.07 23.12
C ASP A 140 -2.89 -9.53 23.55
N GLY A 141 -1.87 -10.20 22.98
CA GLY A 141 -1.53 -11.57 23.28
C GLY A 141 -2.53 -12.61 22.75
N LYS A 142 -3.55 -12.22 21.99
CA LYS A 142 -4.58 -13.09 21.42
C LYS A 142 -4.14 -13.70 20.10
N TRP A 143 -4.79 -14.80 19.71
CA TRP A 143 -4.53 -15.48 18.46
C TRP A 143 -5.58 -15.12 17.40
N TYR A 144 -5.12 -14.84 16.19
CA TYR A 144 -5.94 -14.42 15.07
C TYR A 144 -5.69 -15.32 13.86
N MET A 145 -6.78 -15.83 13.28
CA MET A 145 -6.78 -16.62 12.05
C MET A 145 -7.31 -15.74 10.90
N PRO A 146 -6.66 -15.73 9.72
CA PRO A 146 -7.17 -14.99 8.57
C PRO A 146 -8.45 -15.65 8.05
N THR A 147 -9.43 -14.86 7.60
CA THR A 147 -10.71 -15.35 7.08
C THR A 147 -10.87 -15.05 5.60
N THR A 148 -11.19 -13.79 5.26
CA THR A 148 -11.38 -13.32 3.89
C THR A 148 -10.40 -12.21 3.57
N ILE A 149 -10.02 -12.10 2.30
CA ILE A 149 -9.26 -10.94 1.81
C ILE A 149 -10.17 -9.71 1.93
N SER A 150 -9.61 -8.60 2.43
CA SER A 150 -10.34 -7.34 2.65
C SER A 150 -9.88 -6.28 1.65
N GLU A 151 -8.66 -5.80 1.78
CA GLU A 151 -8.14 -4.67 0.99
C GLU A 151 -6.75 -4.98 0.40
N LEU A 152 -6.44 -4.33 -0.72
CA LEU A 152 -5.10 -4.16 -1.24
C LEU A 152 -4.63 -2.73 -0.97
N PHE A 153 -3.48 -2.58 -0.33
CA PHE A 153 -2.74 -1.32 -0.30
C PHE A 153 -1.65 -1.41 -1.35
N ILE A 154 -1.82 -0.64 -2.43
CA ILE A 154 -0.99 -0.69 -3.63
C ILE A 154 -0.11 0.57 -3.66
N MET A 155 1.17 0.37 -3.94
CA MET A 155 2.09 1.42 -4.34
C MET A 155 2.76 1.03 -5.64
N TYR A 156 2.82 1.95 -6.60
CA TYR A 156 3.57 1.71 -7.83
C TYR A 156 4.36 2.93 -8.27
N LYS A 157 5.48 2.66 -8.94
CA LYS A 157 6.47 3.68 -9.31
C LYS A 157 6.31 4.09 -10.77
N GLU A 158 6.15 5.39 -10.99
CA GLU A 158 6.12 6.05 -12.29
C GLU A 158 7.09 7.23 -12.33
N LYS A 159 7.13 7.91 -13.49
CA LYS A 159 7.82 9.19 -13.64
C LYS A 159 7.22 10.23 -12.68
N GLU A 160 8.08 10.96 -11.96
CA GLU A 160 7.65 12.01 -11.03
C GLU A 160 6.83 13.10 -11.75
N ASN A 161 5.70 13.46 -11.13
CA ASN A 161 4.81 14.52 -11.61
C ASN A 161 4.03 15.15 -10.44
N ASN A 162 3.15 16.10 -10.73
CA ASN A 162 2.38 16.81 -9.71
C ASN A 162 1.30 15.95 -9.04
N ASP A 163 1.02 14.76 -9.55
CA ASP A 163 -0.04 13.86 -9.08
C ASP A 163 0.51 12.63 -8.33
N ASN A 164 1.84 12.52 -8.17
CA ASN A 164 2.50 11.47 -7.40
C ASN A 164 3.55 11.98 -6.39
N ASP A 165 3.87 11.15 -5.39
CA ASP A 165 4.88 11.47 -4.37
C ASP A 165 6.24 10.94 -4.81
N LYS A 166 7.06 11.80 -5.42
CA LYS A 166 8.40 11.40 -5.90
C LYS A 166 8.35 10.19 -6.85
N GLY A 167 7.32 10.14 -7.70
CA GLY A 167 7.07 9.02 -8.60
C GLY A 167 6.20 7.91 -8.01
N TRP A 168 5.87 7.92 -6.71
CA TRP A 168 4.98 6.93 -6.11
C TRP A 168 3.52 7.34 -6.18
N VAL A 169 2.72 6.47 -6.79
CA VAL A 169 1.26 6.53 -6.73
C VAL A 169 0.77 5.49 -5.72
N TYR A 170 -0.17 5.90 -4.87
CA TYR A 170 -0.76 5.04 -3.85
C TYR A 170 -2.21 4.71 -4.24
N GLY A 171 -2.71 3.57 -3.80
CA GLY A 171 -4.10 3.19 -3.96
C GLY A 171 -4.56 2.22 -2.88
N ILE A 172 -5.83 2.31 -2.51
CA ILE A 172 -6.52 1.32 -1.67
C ILE A 172 -7.66 0.75 -2.49
N VAL A 173 -7.65 -0.57 -2.66
CA VAL A 173 -8.65 -1.32 -3.42
C VAL A 173 -9.30 -2.33 -2.49
N SER A 174 -10.60 -2.22 -2.28
CA SER A 174 -11.38 -3.25 -1.59
C SER A 174 -11.58 -4.44 -2.53
N LEU A 175 -11.43 -5.63 -1.96
CA LEU A 175 -11.75 -6.94 -2.54
C LEU A 175 -12.92 -7.62 -1.81
N GLU A 176 -13.60 -6.89 -0.92
CA GLU A 176 -14.72 -7.42 -0.15
C GLU A 176 -15.92 -7.73 -1.05
N ASP A 177 -16.74 -8.68 -0.60
CA ASP A 177 -17.93 -9.17 -1.30
C ASP A 177 -17.64 -9.67 -2.73
N ASN A 178 -16.41 -10.13 -2.99
CA ASN A 178 -15.92 -10.53 -4.32
C ASN A 178 -16.00 -9.41 -5.37
N SER A 179 -15.99 -8.15 -4.94
CA SER A 179 -16.03 -6.97 -5.81
C SER A 179 -14.68 -6.25 -5.78
N VAL A 180 -14.23 -5.72 -6.92
CA VAL A 180 -13.01 -4.90 -6.99
C VAL A 180 -13.42 -3.43 -7.00
N LYS A 181 -13.19 -2.72 -5.89
CA LYS A 181 -13.58 -1.32 -5.73
C LYS A 181 -12.40 -0.45 -5.30
N ILE A 182 -12.06 0.56 -6.09
CA ILE A 182 -11.07 1.56 -5.68
C ILE A 182 -11.71 2.45 -4.60
N LEU A 183 -11.15 2.41 -3.40
CA LEU A 183 -11.56 3.27 -2.29
C LEU A 183 -10.87 4.63 -2.37
N THR A 184 -9.58 4.65 -2.71
CA THR A 184 -8.79 5.88 -2.89
C THR A 184 -7.58 5.63 -3.79
N ASN A 185 -7.06 6.69 -4.42
CA ASN A 185 -5.90 6.65 -5.31
C ASN A 185 -5.16 8.00 -5.36
N GLY A 186 -3.92 7.98 -5.85
CA GLY A 186 -3.11 9.17 -6.08
C GLY A 186 -2.19 9.50 -4.89
N LYS A 187 -2.12 10.79 -4.54
CA LYS A 187 -1.37 11.30 -3.37
C LYS A 187 -2.17 11.13 -2.08
N ILE A 188 -2.08 9.95 -1.46
CA ILE A 188 -2.78 9.66 -0.20
C ILE A 188 -1.92 10.15 0.98
N SER A 189 -2.36 11.20 1.67
CA SER A 189 -1.60 11.86 2.74
C SER A 189 -1.21 10.93 3.89
N SER A 190 -2.11 10.03 4.31
CA SER A 190 -1.86 9.04 5.37
C SER A 190 -0.83 7.98 4.96
N CYS A 191 -0.76 7.61 3.68
CA CYS A 191 0.30 6.73 3.18
C CYS A 191 1.63 7.48 3.17
N ILE A 192 1.64 8.70 2.60
CA ILE A 192 2.84 9.52 2.48
C ILE A 192 3.43 9.84 3.86
N SER A 193 2.61 10.10 4.90
CA SER A 193 3.12 10.46 6.23
C SER A 193 4.03 9.40 6.83
N CYS A 194 3.73 8.12 6.62
CA CYS A 194 4.55 7.01 7.10
C CYS A 194 5.72 6.72 6.16
N HIS A 195 5.46 6.72 4.85
CA HIS A 195 6.47 6.36 3.85
C HIS A 195 7.51 7.45 3.60
N LYS A 196 7.21 8.73 3.88
CA LYS A 196 8.15 9.82 3.61
C LYS A 196 9.41 9.78 4.45
N GLY A 197 9.34 9.14 5.63
CA GLY A 197 10.45 9.04 6.58
C GLY A 197 11.37 7.86 6.32
N THR A 198 11.11 7.01 5.31
CA THR A 198 11.99 5.88 5.04
C THR A 198 13.31 6.34 4.43
N LYS A 199 14.38 5.63 4.77
CA LYS A 199 15.74 5.90 4.27
C LYS A 199 15.85 5.78 2.76
N TYR A 200 15.10 4.85 2.17
CA TYR A 200 15.22 4.51 0.77
C TYR A 200 13.88 4.64 0.04
N ASP A 201 13.78 5.66 -0.81
CA ASP A 201 12.72 5.89 -1.80
C ASP A 201 11.30 5.42 -1.42
N ARG A 202 10.81 5.85 -0.24
CA ARG A 202 9.47 5.52 0.27
C ARG A 202 9.22 4.03 0.54
N VAL A 203 10.21 3.15 0.41
CA VAL A 203 10.08 1.72 0.72
C VAL A 203 10.67 1.41 2.08
N PHE A 204 10.13 0.38 2.72
CA PHE A 204 10.62 -0.13 3.98
C PHE A 204 11.46 -1.40 3.77
N GLY A 205 12.23 -1.79 4.77
CA GLY A 205 12.77 -3.16 4.84
C GLY A 205 14.03 -3.45 4.02
N MET A 206 14.68 -2.42 3.50
CA MET A 206 16.04 -2.53 2.98
C MET A 206 17.02 -2.35 4.13
N GLU A 207 18.04 -3.21 4.23
CA GLU A 207 19.05 -3.16 5.29
C GLU A 207 19.76 -1.80 5.33
N GLU A 208 19.94 -1.27 6.53
CA GLU A 208 21.03 -0.33 6.78
C GLU A 208 22.29 -1.17 6.98
N LYS A 209 23.19 -1.16 6.00
CA LYS A 209 24.58 -1.58 6.24
C LYS A 209 25.27 -0.60 7.18
#